data_AF-A0A6A6DNI5-F1
#
_entry.id   AF-A0A6A6DNI5-F1
#
_cell.length_a   1.000
_cell.length_b   1.000
_cell.length_c   1.000
_cell.angle_alpha   90.00
_cell.angle_beta   90.00
_cell.angle_gamma   90.00
#
_symmetry.space_group_name_H-M   'P 1'
#
loop_
_entity.id
_entity.type
_entity.pdbx_description
1 polymer ?
#
loop_
_entity_poly.entity_id
_entity_poly.type
_entity_poly.pdbx_seq_one_letter_code
_entity_poly.pdbx_strand_id
1 'polypeptide(L)'
;MNGLRWFLRDQVDEAQAQLHDLLLLPEGDLETRGLEVPSLRLTDLKDDPTVTTAGWSFLQDPRNACILNGRTRWLLNRIRVSKRLKRRFFVDVDRLEWDRRRVSTYIGLAYVFLRRLLLLVHITGG
;
A
#
# COMPACT_ATOMS: atom_id res chain seq x y z
N MET A 1 29.23 -14.30 10.07
CA MET A 1 28.18 -13.91 9.09
C MET A 1 26.87 -13.42 9.76
N ASN A 2 26.92 -12.81 10.96
CA ASN A 2 25.70 -12.32 11.64
C ASN A 2 25.26 -10.92 11.19
N GLY A 3 26.19 -10.07 10.75
CA GLY A 3 25.90 -8.69 10.38
C GLY A 3 24.89 -8.55 9.25
N LEU A 4 25.02 -9.34 8.18
CA LEU A 4 24.06 -9.32 7.06
C LEU A 4 22.66 -9.74 7.48
N ARG A 5 22.54 -10.77 8.33
CA ARG A 5 21.24 -11.24 8.83
C ARG A 5 20.55 -10.17 9.70
N TRP A 6 21.30 -9.50 10.57
CA TRP A 6 20.77 -8.38 11.37
C TRP A 6 20.33 -7.22 10.49
N PHE A 7 21.19 -6.80 9.56
CA PHE A 7 20.85 -5.76 8.60
C PHE A 7 19.55 -6.08 7.83
N LEU A 8 19.41 -7.31 7.32
CA LEU A 8 18.20 -7.73 6.60
C LEU A 8 16.95 -7.70 7.48
N ARG A 9 17.06 -8.14 8.73
CA ARG A 9 15.96 -8.04 9.70
C ARG A 9 15.54 -6.58 9.86
N ASP A 10 16.50 -5.68 10.12
CA ASP A 10 16.20 -4.26 10.31
C ASP A 10 15.53 -3.64 9.07
N GLN A 11 15.97 -4.01 7.86
CA GLN A 11 15.34 -3.54 6.63
C GLN A 11 13.90 -4.06 6.46
N VAL A 12 13.62 -5.29 6.88
CA VAL A 12 12.27 -5.87 6.86
C VAL A 12 11.37 -5.19 7.89
N ASP A 13 11.86 -4.98 9.11
CA ASP A 13 11.10 -4.32 10.18
C ASP A 13 10.75 -2.87 9.77
N GLU A 14 11.71 -2.14 9.20
CA GLU A 14 11.48 -0.81 8.66
C GLU A 14 10.48 -0.82 7.49
N ALA A 15 10.56 -1.80 6.58
CA ALA A 15 9.58 -1.93 5.50
C ALA A 15 8.17 -2.22 6.03
N GLN A 16 8.03 -3.02 7.08
CA GLN A 16 6.75 -3.27 7.73
C GLN A 16 6.17 -2.01 8.38
N ALA A 17 6.99 -1.23 9.09
CA ALA A 17 6.57 0.04 9.68
C ALA A 17 6.11 1.03 8.59
N GLN A 18 6.87 1.15 7.49
CA GLN A 18 6.50 1.98 6.36
C GLN A 18 5.19 1.53 5.71
N LEU A 19 4.98 0.21 5.55
CA LEU A 19 3.74 -0.33 5.00
C LEU A 19 2.55 -0.01 5.92
N HIS A 20 2.71 -0.11 7.23
CA HIS A 20 1.67 0.25 8.21
C HIS A 20 1.23 1.71 8.03
N ASP A 21 2.20 2.62 7.89
CA ASP A 21 1.94 4.04 7.68
C ASP A 21 1.27 4.33 6.34
N LEU A 22 1.70 3.64 5.28
CA LEU A 22 1.11 3.77 3.94
C LEU A 22 -0.33 3.26 3.89
N LEU A 23 -0.64 2.21 4.65
CA LEU A 23 -1.99 1.70 4.79
C LEU A 23 -2.88 2.59 5.69
N LEU A 24 -2.31 3.66 6.26
CA LEU A 24 -3.01 4.62 7.13
C LEU A 24 -3.73 3.91 8.29
N LEU A 25 -3.09 2.87 8.83
CA LEU A 25 -3.65 2.08 9.91
C LEU A 25 -3.76 2.92 11.19
N PRO A 26 -4.76 2.65 12.04
CA PRO A 26 -4.98 3.45 13.22
C PRO A 26 -4.15 2.88 14.37
N GLU A 27 -3.45 3.74 15.09
CA GLU A 27 -2.96 3.39 16.43
C GLU A 27 -4.16 3.43 17.39
N GLY A 28 -4.90 2.31 17.50
CA GLY A 28 -5.94 2.13 18.52
C GLY A 28 -7.32 2.77 18.28
N ASP A 29 -7.75 2.96 17.04
CA ASP A 29 -8.96 3.75 16.73
C ASP A 29 -10.27 2.95 16.69
N LEU A 30 -11.23 3.34 17.54
CA LEU A 30 -12.62 2.84 17.54
C LEU A 30 -13.41 3.33 16.31
N GLU A 31 -13.02 4.44 15.67
CA GLU A 31 -13.72 5.03 14.49
C GLU A 31 -13.63 4.15 13.24
N THR A 32 -12.75 3.15 13.23
CA THR A 32 -12.53 2.24 12.08
C THR A 32 -12.91 0.79 12.37
N ARG A 33 -13.66 0.52 13.45
CA ARG A 33 -14.25 -0.80 13.72
C ARG A 33 -15.04 -1.28 12.48
N GLY A 34 -14.47 -2.25 11.75
CA GLY A 34 -15.03 -2.83 10.53
C GLY A 34 -14.30 -2.50 9.20
N LEU A 35 -13.34 -1.58 9.19
CA LEU A 35 -12.46 -1.32 8.03
C LEU A 35 -11.16 -2.13 8.17
N GLU A 36 -11.29 -3.46 8.12
CA GLU A 36 -10.15 -4.37 8.06
C GLU A 36 -9.41 -4.20 6.73
N VAL A 37 -8.09 -4.34 6.75
CA VAL A 37 -7.28 -4.45 5.53
C VAL A 37 -7.82 -5.62 4.73
N PRO A 38 -8.20 -5.46 3.45
CA PRO A 38 -8.77 -6.54 2.68
C PRO A 38 -7.77 -7.69 2.61
N SER A 39 -8.18 -8.86 3.09
CA SER A 39 -7.38 -10.07 2.92
C SER A 39 -7.28 -10.39 1.43
N LEU A 40 -6.04 -10.60 0.97
CA LEU A 40 -5.73 -10.96 -0.40
C LEU A 40 -4.88 -12.23 -0.37
N ARG A 41 -5.44 -13.32 -0.91
CA ARG A 41 -4.69 -14.56 -1.11
C ARG A 41 -3.83 -14.39 -2.35
N LEU A 42 -2.55 -14.03 -2.13
CA LEU A 42 -1.61 -13.80 -3.22
C LEU A 42 -1.43 -15.02 -4.14
N THR A 43 -1.65 -16.23 -3.61
CA THR A 43 -1.63 -17.50 -4.37
C THR A 43 -2.71 -17.61 -5.44
N ASP A 44 -3.81 -16.87 -5.28
CA ASP A 44 -4.96 -16.93 -6.17
C ASP A 44 -4.79 -15.97 -7.36
N LEU A 45 -3.88 -15.00 -7.23
CA LEU A 45 -3.56 -14.06 -8.30
C LEU A 45 -2.86 -14.78 -9.46
N LYS A 46 -3.29 -14.46 -10.66
CA LYS A 46 -2.67 -14.89 -11.91
C LYS A 46 -1.81 -13.77 -12.46
N ASP A 47 -0.69 -14.15 -13.07
CA ASP A 47 0.09 -13.24 -13.90
C ASP A 47 0.27 -13.88 -15.28
N ASP A 48 0.53 -13.05 -16.28
CA ASP A 48 0.84 -13.49 -17.62
C ASP A 48 2.30 -13.12 -17.95
N PRO A 49 3.24 -14.06 -17.81
CA PRO A 49 4.65 -13.80 -18.07
C PRO A 49 4.96 -13.61 -19.56
N THR A 50 3.99 -13.84 -20.45
CA THR A 50 4.16 -13.63 -21.90
C THR A 50 3.95 -12.16 -22.29
N VAL A 51 3.36 -11.34 -21.41
CA VAL A 51 3.13 -9.92 -21.67
C VAL A 51 4.42 -9.13 -21.40
N THR A 52 4.98 -8.59 -22.47
CA THR A 52 6.22 -7.78 -22.44
C THR A 52 5.95 -6.27 -22.46
N THR A 53 4.69 -5.87 -22.30
CA THR A 53 4.31 -4.45 -22.34
C THR A 53 4.82 -3.74 -21.09
N ALA A 54 5.53 -2.64 -21.29
CA ALA A 54 6.00 -1.81 -20.19
C ALA A 54 4.83 -1.32 -19.34
N GLY A 55 4.93 -1.50 -18.02
CA GLY A 55 3.88 -1.14 -17.08
C GLY A 55 2.82 -2.21 -16.86
N TRP A 56 2.94 -3.39 -17.48
CA TRP A 56 2.11 -4.55 -17.13
C TRP A 56 2.36 -4.99 -15.68
N SER A 57 1.28 -5.42 -15.02
CA SER A 57 1.35 -6.15 -13.75
C SER A 57 0.09 -7.02 -13.61
N PHE A 58 0.13 -8.00 -12.71
CA PHE A 58 -1.01 -8.85 -12.37
C PHE A 58 -2.29 -8.07 -12.00
N LEU A 59 -2.19 -6.78 -11.63
CA LEU A 59 -3.35 -5.93 -11.36
C LEU A 59 -4.20 -5.65 -12.62
N GLN A 60 -3.61 -5.82 -13.81
CA GLN A 60 -4.26 -5.61 -15.10
C GLN A 60 -4.78 -6.91 -15.73
N ASP A 61 -4.46 -8.06 -15.12
CA ASP A 61 -4.91 -9.36 -15.62
C ASP A 61 -6.43 -9.53 -15.40
N PRO A 62 -7.23 -9.74 -16.48
CA PRO A 62 -8.68 -9.88 -16.35
C PRO A 62 -9.10 -11.08 -15.50
N ARG A 63 -8.25 -12.12 -15.37
CA ARG A 63 -8.50 -13.29 -14.51
C ARG A 63 -8.53 -12.91 -13.03
N ASN A 64 -7.89 -11.79 -12.66
CA ASN A 64 -7.88 -11.29 -11.29
C ASN A 64 -9.05 -10.35 -10.98
N ALA A 65 -9.92 -10.03 -11.95
CA ALA A 65 -10.97 -9.03 -11.78
C ALA A 65 -11.88 -9.32 -10.57
N CYS A 66 -12.30 -10.57 -10.35
CA CYS A 66 -13.14 -10.94 -9.21
C CYS A 66 -12.39 -10.82 -7.86
N ILE A 67 -11.09 -11.11 -7.84
CA ILE A 67 -10.22 -11.01 -6.66
C ILE A 67 -9.93 -9.54 -6.35
N LEU A 68 -9.85 -8.67 -7.35
CA LEU A 68 -9.51 -7.25 -7.15
C LEU A 68 -10.75 -6.35 -6.97
N ASN A 69 -11.93 -6.81 -7.40
CA ASN A 69 -13.16 -6.03 -7.33
C ASN A 69 -13.44 -5.54 -5.90
N GLY A 70 -13.78 -4.26 -5.77
CA GLY A 70 -14.04 -3.58 -4.49
C GLY A 70 -12.82 -3.30 -3.63
N ARG A 71 -11.70 -4.01 -3.82
CA ARG A 71 -10.48 -3.89 -3.00
C ARG A 71 -9.57 -2.74 -3.44
N THR A 72 -9.55 -2.41 -4.73
CA THR A 72 -8.70 -1.33 -5.31
C THR A 72 -9.02 0.06 -4.75
N ARG A 73 -10.23 0.27 -4.25
CA ARG A 73 -10.68 1.56 -3.67
C ARG A 73 -10.66 1.57 -2.15
N TRP A 74 -10.19 0.52 -1.49
CA TRP A 74 -10.26 0.39 -0.03
C TRP A 74 -9.60 1.57 0.69
N LEU A 75 -8.38 1.96 0.30
CA LEU A 75 -7.66 3.05 0.96
C LEU A 75 -8.36 4.41 0.76
N LEU A 76 -8.90 4.64 -0.44
CA LEU A 76 -9.69 5.84 -0.73
C LEU A 76 -10.97 5.88 0.12
N ASN A 77 -11.67 4.75 0.22
CA ASN A 77 -12.86 4.62 1.06
C ASN A 77 -12.52 4.86 2.54
N ARG A 78 -11.38 4.36 3.01
CA ARG A 78 -10.87 4.59 4.36
C ARG A 78 -10.64 6.09 4.63
N ILE A 79 -9.98 6.80 3.71
CA ILE A 79 -9.78 8.26 3.81
C ILE A 79 -11.13 8.98 3.82
N ARG A 80 -12.11 8.51 3.03
CA ARG A 80 -13.47 9.07 2.95
C ARG A 80 -14.37 8.76 4.15
N VAL A 81 -14.04 7.80 5.00
CA VAL A 81 -14.86 7.47 6.19
C VAL A 81 -14.26 8.06 7.46
N SER A 82 -12.94 7.98 7.63
CA SER A 82 -12.27 8.47 8.84
C SER A 82 -12.25 9.99 8.90
N LYS A 83 -12.84 10.58 9.96
CA LYS A 83 -12.83 12.03 10.20
C LYS A 83 -11.39 12.56 10.31
N ARG A 84 -10.51 11.79 10.96
CA ARG A 84 -9.08 12.11 11.09
C ARG A 84 -8.39 12.17 9.73
N LEU A 85 -8.59 11.15 8.88
CA LEU A 85 -7.95 11.12 7.56
C LEU A 85 -8.51 12.17 6.62
N LYS A 86 -9.81 12.47 6.70
CA LYS A 86 -10.41 13.58 5.94
C LYS A 86 -9.69 14.89 6.23
N ARG A 87 -9.53 15.26 7.51
CA ARG A 87 -8.81 16.48 7.92
C ARG A 87 -7.34 16.48 7.50
N ARG A 88 -6.72 15.30 7.34
CA ARG A 88 -5.33 15.18 6.91
C ARG A 88 -5.16 15.40 5.41
N PHE A 89 -6.11 14.98 4.60
CA PHE A 89 -5.96 14.90 3.14
C PHE A 89 -6.82 15.87 2.34
N PHE A 90 -7.88 16.44 2.92
CA PHE A 90 -8.73 17.43 2.26
C PHE A 90 -8.50 18.82 2.83
N VAL A 91 -8.44 19.82 1.94
CA VAL A 91 -8.52 21.25 2.28
C VAL A 91 -9.94 21.60 2.70
N ASP A 92 -10.91 21.14 1.90
CA ASP A 92 -12.33 21.25 2.17
C ASP A 92 -12.94 19.84 2.17
N VAL A 93 -13.42 19.42 3.34
CA VAL A 93 -13.98 18.09 3.57
C VAL A 93 -15.33 17.91 2.89
N ASP A 94 -16.12 18.98 2.78
CA ASP A 94 -17.49 18.93 2.23
C ASP A 94 -17.45 18.94 0.71
N ARG A 95 -16.47 19.63 0.11
CA ARG A 95 -16.21 19.63 -1.33
C ARG A 95 -15.30 18.50 -1.81
N LEU A 96 -14.74 17.71 -0.88
CA LEU A 96 -13.75 16.66 -1.17
C LEU A 96 -12.53 17.20 -1.95
N GLU A 97 -12.11 18.44 -1.66
CA GLU A 97 -10.98 19.07 -2.32
C GLU A 97 -9.67 18.61 -1.69
N TRP A 98 -8.84 17.89 -2.45
CA TRP A 98 -7.58 17.33 -1.95
C TRP A 98 -6.52 18.40 -1.67
N ASP A 99 -5.86 18.27 -0.52
CA ASP A 99 -4.60 18.96 -0.28
C ASP A 99 -3.50 18.30 -1.11
N ARG A 100 -3.18 18.93 -2.26
CA ARG A 100 -2.15 18.46 -3.19
C ARG A 100 -0.80 18.23 -2.52
N ARG A 101 -0.42 19.04 -1.53
CA ARG A 101 0.86 18.87 -0.82
C ARG A 101 0.83 17.59 -0.01
N ARG A 102 -0.23 17.35 0.74
CA ARG A 102 -0.40 16.12 1.56
C ARG A 102 -0.45 14.86 0.71
N VAL A 103 -1.18 14.90 -0.41
CA VAL A 103 -1.23 13.79 -1.37
C VAL A 103 0.15 13.54 -1.98
N SER A 104 0.85 14.60 -2.42
CA SER A 104 2.19 14.47 -2.97
C SER A 104 3.19 13.90 -1.97
N THR A 105 3.13 14.33 -0.70
CA THR A 105 3.96 13.76 0.37
C THR A 105 3.67 12.28 0.56
N TYR A 106 2.39 11.88 0.59
CA TYR A 106 2.00 10.48 0.71
C TYR A 106 2.52 9.63 -0.46
N ILE A 107 2.37 10.11 -1.70
CA ILE A 107 2.90 9.44 -2.90
C ILE A 107 4.43 9.32 -2.81
N GLY A 108 5.12 10.35 -2.33
CA GLY A 108 6.56 10.31 -2.09
C GLY A 108 6.97 9.20 -1.12
N LEU A 109 6.23 9.02 -0.01
CA LEU A 109 6.46 7.93 0.94
C LEU A 109 6.25 6.56 0.29
N ALA A 110 5.23 6.42 -0.58
CA ALA A 110 4.99 5.18 -1.31
C ALA A 110 6.16 4.83 -2.23
N TYR A 111 6.74 5.82 -2.92
CA TYR A 111 7.95 5.61 -3.73
C TYR A 111 9.16 5.17 -2.90
N VAL A 112 9.36 5.76 -1.72
CA VAL A 112 10.46 5.37 -0.81
C VAL A 112 10.30 3.91 -0.38
N PHE A 113 9.09 3.51 0.02
CA PHE A 113 8.79 2.13 0.38
C PHE A 113 9.04 1.17 -0.80
N LEU A 114 8.57 1.48 -2.01
CA LEU A 114 8.77 0.63 -3.18
C LEU A 114 10.25 0.45 -3.52
N ARG A 115 11.08 1.49 -3.35
CA ARG A 115 12.54 1.39 -3.53
C ARG A 115 13.17 0.44 -2.50
N ARG A 116 12.76 0.54 -1.24
CA ARG A 116 13.19 -0.37 -0.17
C ARG A 116 12.77 -1.82 -0.47
N LEU A 117 11.52 -2.01 -0.91
CA LEU A 117 11.01 -3.33 -1.27
C LEU A 117 11.78 -3.94 -2.43
N LEU A 118 12.11 -3.17 -3.46
CA LEU A 118 12.93 -3.62 -4.58
C LEU A 118 14.32 -4.11 -4.12
N LEU A 119 14.97 -3.34 -3.22
CA LEU A 119 16.25 -3.73 -2.65
C LEU A 119 16.12 -5.03 -1.83
N LEU A 120 15.08 -5.16 -1.01
CA LEU A 120 14.82 -6.37 -0.23
C LEU A 120 14.61 -7.58 -1.12
N VAL A 121 13.79 -7.45 -2.17
CA VAL A 121 13.55 -8.52 -3.15
C VAL A 121 14.86 -8.91 -3.85
N HIS A 122 15.70 -7.95 -4.24
CA HIS A 122 16.98 -8.24 -4.87
C HIS A 122 17.94 -9.00 -3.94
N ILE A 123 18.09 -8.55 -2.68
CA ILE A 123 19.02 -9.19 -1.75
C ILE A 123 18.53 -10.57 -1.30
N THR A 124 17.21 -10.79 -1.21
CA THR A 124 16.63 -12.05 -0.73
C THR A 124 16.36 -13.06 -1.85
N GLY A 125 16.13 -12.59 -3.07
CA GLY A 125 15.87 -13.44 -4.24
C GLY A 125 17.11 -14.02 -4.89
N GLY A 126 18.25 -13.31 -4.82
CA GLY A 126 19.47 -13.67 -5.57
C GLY A 126 19.40 -13.18 -7.02
#